data_AF-A0A355AW60-F1
#
_entry.id   AF-A0A355AW60-F1
#
_cell.length_a   1.000
_cell.length_b   1.000
_cell.length_c   1.000
_cell.angle_alpha   90.00
_cell.angle_beta   90.00
_cell.angle_gamma   90.00
#
_symmetry.space_group_name_H-M   'P 1'
#
loop_
_entity.id
_entity.type
_entity.pdbx_description
1 polymer ?
#
loop_
_entity_poly.entity_id
_entity_poly.type
_entity_poly.pdbx_seq_one_letter_code
_entity_poly.pdbx_strand_id
1 'polypeptide(L)' 'AFHNVCRHRNLKLIDRAGHCDVLITCPYHRWSYDFSGKLRLAPYFGGEKTGLPDGFDLADHGLYEIRCHTF' A
#
# COMPACT_ATOMS: atom_id res chain seq x y z
N ALA A 1 4.39 13.09 2.72
CA ALA A 1 4.77 12.38 1.48
C ALA A 1 5.13 10.93 1.84
N PHE A 2 5.32 10.02 0.87
CA PHE A 2 5.59 8.61 1.17
C PHE A 2 6.68 8.03 0.27
N HIS A 3 7.37 6.99 0.75
CA HIS A 3 8.21 6.15 -0.11
C HIS A 3 7.35 5.39 -1.12
N ASN A 4 7.72 5.45 -2.40
CA ASN A 4 7.05 4.75 -3.49
C ASN A 4 7.45 3.26 -3.55
N VAL A 5 7.20 2.53 -2.46
CA VAL A 5 7.63 1.14 -2.26
C VAL A 5 6.52 0.36 -1.55
N CYS A 6 6.07 -0.74 -2.16
CA CYS A 6 5.10 -1.65 -1.56
C CYS A 6 5.69 -2.34 -0.33
N ARG A 7 4.95 -2.33 0.79
CA ARG A 7 5.37 -2.96 2.05
C ARG A 7 5.35 -4.50 2.04
N HIS A 8 4.79 -5.14 1.00
CA HIS A 8 4.81 -6.60 0.88
C HIS A 8 6.17 -7.13 0.42
N ARG A 9 6.61 -6.75 -0.78
CA ARG A 9 7.87 -7.25 -1.39
C ARG A 9 8.66 -6.16 -2.11
N ASN A 10 8.57 -4.93 -1.62
CA ASN A 10 9.39 -3.78 -2.02
C ASN A 10 9.33 -3.39 -3.51
N LEU A 11 8.26 -3.76 -4.22
CA LEU A 11 8.06 -3.30 -5.59
C LEU A 11 7.71 -1.80 -5.59
N LYS A 12 8.21 -1.06 -6.58
CA LYS A 12 7.74 0.29 -6.89
C LYS A 12 6.23 0.29 -7.19
N LEU A 13 5.47 1.21 -6.59
CA LEU A 13 4.00 1.28 -6.73
C LEU A 13 3.57 2.04 -7.98
N ILE A 14 4.16 3.23 -8.18
CA ILE A 14 3.80 4.15 -9.26
C ILE A 14 5.03 4.37 -10.14
N ASP A 15 4.91 4.08 -11.44
CA ASP A 15 6.02 4.22 -12.37
C ASP A 15 6.11 5.62 -13.01
N ARG A 16 4.95 6.25 -13.24
CA ARG A 16 4.82 7.56 -13.88
C ARG A 16 3.86 8.45 -13.09
N ALA A 17 4.14 9.76 -13.09
CA ALA A 17 3.24 10.74 -12.48
C ALA A 17 1.87 10.70 -13.16
N GLY A 18 0.81 10.91 -12.37
CA GLY A 18 -0.55 10.85 -12.86
C GLY A 18 -1.57 11.01 -11.74
N HIS A 19 -2.84 10.79 -12.07
CA HIS A 19 -3.94 10.79 -11.13
C HIS A 19 -4.35 9.36 -10.76
N CYS A 20 -4.70 9.14 -9.50
CA CYS A 20 -5.20 7.87 -9.00
C CYS A 20 -6.50 8.16 -8.26
N ASP A 21 -7.60 7.52 -8.66
CA ASP A 21 -8.95 7.92 -8.21
C ASP A 21 -9.34 7.32 -6.86
N VAL A 22 -8.87 6.10 -6.55
CA VAL A 22 -9.40 5.33 -5.41
C VAL A 22 -8.30 4.85 -4.46
N LEU A 23 -7.38 3.99 -4.93
CA LEU A 23 -6.31 3.42 -4.13
C LEU A 23 -5.04 3.21 -4.97
N ILE A 24 -3.89 3.48 -4.37
CA ILE A 24 -2.60 3.12 -4.91
C ILE A 24 -2.44 1.60 -4.80
N THR A 25 -2.56 0.88 -5.92
CA THR A 25 -2.56 -0.59 -5.92
C THR A 25 -1.26 -1.14 -6.50
N CYS A 26 -0.56 -1.94 -5.71
CA CYS A 26 0.66 -2.61 -6.14
C CYS A 26 0.34 -3.60 -7.30
N PRO A 27 1.03 -3.52 -8.44
CA PRO A 27 0.73 -4.39 -9.58
C PRO A 27 1.13 -5.86 -9.36
N TYR A 28 1.92 -6.16 -8.31
CA TYR A 28 2.36 -7.53 -8.05
C TYR A 28 1.27 -8.37 -7.37
N HIS A 29 0.88 -7.98 -6.14
CA HIS A 29 -0.04 -8.75 -5.30
C HIS A 29 -1.26 -7.95 -4.88
N ARG A 30 -1.50 -6.80 -5.51
CA ARG A 30 -2.70 -5.97 -5.29
C ARG A 30 -2.88 -5.52 -3.85
N TRP A 31 -1.77 -5.39 -3.11
CA TRP A 31 -1.78 -4.61 -1.86
C TRP A 31 -2.09 -3.16 -2.21
N SER A 32 -3.15 -2.63 -1.62
CA SER A 32 -3.71 -1.33 -1.99
C SER A 32 -3.70 -0.38 -0.81
N TYR A 33 -3.19 0.83 -1.04
CA TYR A 33 -3.04 1.88 -0.05
C TYR A 33 -3.95 3.05 -0.38
N ASP A 34 -4.47 3.72 0.64
CA ASP A 34 -5.14 5.00 0.44
C ASP A 34 -4.12 6.16 0.34
N PHE A 35 -4.63 7.36 0.08
CA PHE A 35 -3.79 8.56 -0.07
C PHE A 35 -3.20 9.08 1.25
N SER A 36 -3.63 8.54 2.40
CA SER A 36 -2.98 8.73 3.71
C SER A 36 -1.89 7.70 3.98
N GLY A 37 -1.61 6.81 3.01
CA GLY A 37 -0.59 5.77 3.13
C GLY A 37 -1.05 4.52 3.88
N LYS A 38 -2.29 4.45 4.36
CA LYS A 38 -2.77 3.27 5.10
C LYS A 38 -3.00 2.10 4.15
N LEU A 39 -2.56 0.91 4.53
CA LEU A 39 -2.90 -0.31 3.80
C LEU A 39 -4.39 -0.62 4.02
N ARG A 40 -5.13 -0.77 2.92
CA ARG A 40 -6.58 -1.02 2.94
C ARG A 40 -6.94 -2.43 2.51
N LEU A 41 -6.17 -3.01 1.60
CA LEU A 41 -6.43 -4.34 1.06
C LEU A 41 -5.11 -5.11 0.93
N ALA A 42 -5.14 -6.38 1.33
CA ALA A 42 -4.08 -7.36 1.10
C ALA A 42 -4.71 -8.68 0.57
N PRO A 43 -5.20 -8.69 -0.68
CA PRO A 43 -5.98 -9.82 -1.20
C PRO A 43 -5.18 -11.13 -1.19
N TYR A 44 -5.83 -12.23 -0.81
CA TYR A 44 -5.25 -13.58 -0.79
C TYR A 44 -4.02 -13.75 0.13
N PHE A 45 -3.74 -12.80 1.02
CA PHE A 45 -2.54 -12.86 1.85
C PHE A 45 -2.63 -13.98 2.91
N GLY A 46 -3.84 -14.26 3.42
CA GLY A 46 -4.14 -15.41 4.28
C GLY A 46 -4.73 -16.62 3.54
N GLY A 47 -4.58 -16.72 2.22
CA GLY A 47 -5.09 -17.84 1.41
C GLY A 47 -6.48 -17.62 0.81
N GLU A 48 -7.42 -17.04 1.55
CA GLU A 48 -8.73 -16.61 1.01
C GLU A 48 -8.70 -15.16 0.51
N LYS A 49 -9.63 -14.79 -0.39
CA LYS A 49 -9.64 -13.48 -1.06
C LYS A 49 -9.54 -12.29 -0.09
N THR A 50 -10.23 -12.36 1.04
CA THR A 50 -10.19 -11.33 2.11
C THR A 50 -9.50 -11.83 3.38
N GLY A 51 -8.98 -13.06 3.36
CA GLY A 51 -8.30 -13.66 4.50
C GLY A 51 -6.95 -12.97 4.75
N LEU A 52 -6.65 -12.73 6.02
CA LEU A 52 -5.35 -12.26 6.49
C LEU A 52 -4.73 -13.35 7.37
N PRO A 53 -3.39 -13.48 7.41
CA PRO A 53 -2.73 -14.36 8.37
C PRO A 53 -3.09 -13.99 9.81
N ASP A 54 -3.05 -14.97 10.70
CA ASP A 54 -3.34 -14.75 12.13
C ASP A 54 -2.42 -13.69 12.72
N GLY A 55 -3.00 -12.72 13.43
CA GLY A 55 -2.28 -11.62 14.06
C GLY A 55 -1.78 -10.53 13.10
N PHE A 56 -2.14 -10.58 11.80
CA PHE A 56 -1.77 -9.54 10.85
C PHE A 56 -2.78 -8.37 10.88
N ASP A 57 -2.32 -7.19 11.28
CA ASP A 57 -3.11 -5.96 11.20
C ASP A 57 -2.64 -5.08 10.03
N LEU A 58 -3.56 -4.71 9.13
CA LEU A 58 -3.29 -3.80 8.03
C LEU A 58 -2.72 -2.45 8.50
N ALA A 59 -3.11 -1.99 9.70
CA ALA A 59 -2.67 -0.72 10.27
C ALA A 59 -1.14 -0.64 10.44
N ASP A 60 -0.49 -1.77 10.73
CA ASP A 60 0.96 -1.86 10.96
C ASP A 60 1.80 -1.84 9.66
N HIS A 61 1.12 -1.95 8.51
CA HIS A 61 1.75 -2.18 7.22
C HIS A 61 1.45 -1.07 6.18
N GLY A 62 1.14 0.14 6.63
CA GLY A 62 1.04 1.35 5.79
C GLY A 62 2.36 1.79 5.14
N LEU A 63 2.30 2.68 4.15
CA LEU A 63 3.49 3.23 3.48
C LEU A 63 4.37 4.00 4.47
N TYR A 64 5.68 3.96 4.25
CA TYR A 64 6.61 4.74 5.06
C TYR A 64 6.49 6.23 4.70
N GLU A 65 6.22 7.04 5.71
CA GLU A 65 6.10 8.49 5.59
C GLU A 65 7.45 9.18 5.42
N ILE A 66 7.44 10.24 4.62
CA ILE A 66 8.54 11.19 4.44
C ILE A 66 8.01 12.57 4.81
N ARG A 67 8.72 13.25 5.72
CA ARG A 67 8.44 14.64 6.08
C ARG A 67 8.53 15.51 4.83
N CYS A 68 7.48 16.28 4.56
CA CYS A 68 7.40 17.21 3.42
C CYS A 68 6.70 18.49 3.90
N HIS A 69 7.12 19.64 3.38
CA HIS A 69 6.46 20.92 3.60
C HIS A 69 6.42 21.70 2.28
N THR A 70 5.42 22.56 2.13
CA THR A 70 5.32 23.51 1.03
C THR A 70 5.83 24.87 1.52
N PHE A 71 6.56 25.58 0.66
CA PHE A 71 7.07 26.93 0.90
C PHE A 71 6.20 27.99 0.23
#